data_AF-A0A3M9YUK7-F1
#
_entry.id   AF-A0A3M9YUK7-F1
#
_cell.length_a   1.000
_cell.length_b   1.000
_cell.length_c   1.000
_cell.angle_alpha   90.00
_cell.angle_beta   90.00
_cell.angle_gamma   90.00
#
_symmetry.space_group_name_H-M   'P 1'
#
loop_
_entity.id
_entity.type
_entity.pdbx_description
1 polymer ?
#
loop_
_entity_poly.entity_id
_entity_poly.type
_entity_poly.pdbx_seq_one_letter_code
_entity_poly.pdbx_strand_id
1 'polypeptide(L)'
;MHICKTGLLACAAFFAVPVAAQDLVHEPISPTFGGNPFNSQHVLGVANANNDFRDPRAASSNSQADIFARQLQSRLLSALSSQIVDAIFGDNPQESGTISFGGQTIEFFRTLEEVTLIIRNDTTGEETRIVVPLFIEVN
;
A
#
# COMPACT_ATOMS: atom_id res chain seq x y z
N MET A 1 -72.55 -59.47 5.83
CA MET A 1 -72.13 -58.06 5.56
C MET A 1 -70.60 -57.98 5.36
N HIS A 2 -70.02 -58.67 4.37
CA HIS A 2 -68.55 -58.69 4.16
C HIS A 2 -68.11 -58.36 2.72
N ILE A 3 -69.05 -58.25 1.77
CA ILE A 3 -68.79 -58.04 0.32
C ILE A 3 -68.55 -56.56 -0.06
N CYS A 4 -69.05 -55.61 0.73
CA CYS A 4 -68.92 -54.18 0.41
C CYS A 4 -67.50 -53.62 0.71
N LYS A 5 -66.79 -54.18 1.69
CA LYS A 5 -65.44 -53.74 2.06
C LYS A 5 -64.36 -54.22 1.07
N THR A 6 -64.59 -55.36 0.41
CA THR A 6 -63.64 -55.94 -0.55
C THR A 6 -63.63 -55.22 -1.90
N GLY A 7 -64.76 -54.64 -2.34
CA GLY A 7 -64.83 -53.86 -3.59
C GLY A 7 -64.09 -52.52 -3.51
N LEU A 8 -64.13 -51.85 -2.35
CA LEU A 8 -63.45 -50.57 -2.13
C LEU A 8 -61.91 -50.71 -2.13
N LEU A 9 -61.40 -51.85 -1.64
CA LEU A 9 -59.97 -52.19 -1.65
C LEU A 9 -59.44 -52.47 -3.05
N ALA A 10 -60.26 -53.01 -3.95
CA ALA A 10 -59.85 -53.30 -5.33
C ALA A 10 -59.70 -52.03 -6.20
N CYS A 11 -60.51 -51.00 -5.98
CA CYS A 11 -60.38 -49.73 -6.71
C CYS A 11 -59.18 -48.88 -6.26
N ALA A 12 -58.79 -48.97 -4.98
CA ALA A 12 -57.63 -48.22 -4.46
C ALA A 12 -56.29 -48.74 -5.04
N ALA A 13 -56.20 -50.02 -5.40
CA ALA A 13 -55.01 -50.60 -6.01
C ALA A 13 -54.79 -50.16 -7.47
N PHE A 14 -55.82 -49.62 -8.14
CA PHE A 14 -55.75 -49.19 -9.55
C PHE A 14 -55.25 -47.75 -9.74
N PHE A 15 -55.09 -46.98 -8.65
CA PHE A 15 -54.59 -45.60 -8.67
C PHE A 15 -53.09 -45.47 -8.32
N ALA A 16 -52.34 -46.56 -8.29
CA ALA A 16 -50.90 -46.52 -8.10
C ALA A 16 -50.18 -46.02 -9.37
N VAL A 17 -50.05 -44.70 -9.49
CA VAL A 17 -49.20 -44.07 -10.52
C VAL A 17 -47.73 -44.24 -10.09
N PRO A 18 -46.83 -44.72 -10.96
CA PRO A 18 -45.42 -44.80 -10.61
C PRO A 18 -44.86 -43.40 -10.37
N VAL A 19 -44.22 -43.20 -9.21
CA VAL A 19 -43.53 -41.94 -8.92
C VAL A 19 -42.24 -41.90 -9.74
N ALA A 20 -42.14 -40.95 -10.66
CA ALA A 20 -40.92 -40.70 -11.41
C ALA A 20 -40.00 -39.83 -10.55
N ALA A 21 -39.06 -40.45 -9.86
CA ALA A 21 -37.97 -39.75 -9.18
C ALA A 21 -36.73 -39.76 -10.09
N GLN A 22 -36.01 -38.65 -10.12
CA GLN A 22 -34.71 -38.53 -10.77
C GLN A 22 -33.63 -38.33 -9.71
N ASP A 23 -32.40 -38.72 -10.04
CA ASP A 23 -31.26 -38.48 -9.16
C ASP A 23 -30.97 -36.98 -9.07
N LEU A 24 -30.71 -36.52 -7.84
CA LEU A 24 -30.19 -35.18 -7.60
C LEU A 24 -28.66 -35.24 -7.65
N VAL A 25 -28.09 -34.71 -8.73
CA VAL A 25 -26.64 -34.51 -8.84
C VAL A 25 -26.30 -33.12 -8.33
N HIS A 26 -25.43 -33.05 -7.33
CA HIS A 26 -24.88 -31.78 -6.86
C HIS A 26 -23.63 -31.42 -7.65
N GLU A 27 -23.65 -30.26 -8.30
CA GLU A 27 -22.47 -29.66 -8.92
C GLU A 27 -22.17 -28.32 -8.23
N PRO A 28 -20.95 -28.12 -7.70
CA PRO A 28 -20.54 -26.83 -7.16
C PRO A 28 -20.54 -25.75 -8.24
N ILE A 29 -20.93 -24.52 -7.90
CA ILE A 29 -20.94 -23.41 -8.87
C ILE A 29 -19.52 -22.94 -9.20
N SER A 30 -18.62 -23.01 -8.21
CA SER A 30 -17.24 -22.55 -8.38
C SER A 30 -16.40 -23.58 -9.14
N PRO A 31 -15.68 -23.15 -10.20
CA PRO A 31 -14.71 -23.98 -10.93
C PRO A 31 -13.68 -24.66 -10.02
N THR A 32 -13.30 -24.01 -8.92
CA THR A 32 -12.25 -24.48 -8.00
C THR A 32 -12.65 -25.73 -7.22
N PHE A 33 -13.94 -26.03 -7.13
CA PHE A 33 -14.47 -27.21 -6.44
C PHE A 33 -15.00 -28.28 -7.41
N GLY A 34 -14.62 -28.21 -8.70
CA GLY A 34 -15.05 -29.16 -9.72
C GLY A 34 -16.33 -28.78 -10.46
N GLY A 35 -16.77 -27.53 -10.33
CA GLY A 35 -17.88 -26.97 -11.11
C GLY A 35 -17.51 -26.56 -12.52
N ASN A 36 -18.50 -26.11 -13.27
CA ASN A 36 -18.33 -25.59 -14.63
C ASN A 36 -17.22 -24.50 -14.73
N PRO A 37 -16.15 -24.72 -15.53
CA PRO A 37 -15.02 -23.77 -15.66
C PRO A 37 -15.40 -22.43 -16.31
N PHE A 38 -16.49 -22.36 -17.07
CA PHE A 38 -16.97 -21.13 -17.69
C PHE A 38 -17.52 -20.11 -16.66
N ASN A 39 -17.81 -20.55 -15.43
CA ASN A 39 -18.25 -19.65 -14.35
C ASN A 39 -17.14 -18.75 -13.79
N SER A 40 -15.88 -18.98 -14.16
CA SER A 40 -14.71 -18.27 -13.58
C SER A 40 -14.84 -16.75 -13.65
N GLN A 41 -15.20 -16.20 -14.82
CA GLN A 41 -15.28 -14.74 -14.99
C GLN A 41 -16.41 -14.12 -14.16
N HIS A 42 -17.55 -14.80 -14.06
CA HIS A 42 -18.69 -14.33 -13.29
C HIS A 42 -18.37 -14.30 -11.79
N VAL A 43 -17.81 -15.39 -11.24
CA VAL A 43 -17.43 -15.49 -9.83
C VAL A 43 -16.37 -14.45 -9.46
N LEU A 44 -15.36 -14.25 -10.32
CA LEU A 44 -14.34 -13.22 -10.12
C LEU A 44 -14.93 -11.80 -10.19
N GLY A 45 -15.86 -11.55 -11.12
CA GLY A 45 -16.54 -10.26 -11.24
C GLY A 45 -17.34 -9.90 -9.98
N VAL A 46 -18.11 -10.86 -9.46
CA VAL A 46 -18.88 -10.69 -8.21
C VAL A 46 -17.96 -10.50 -7.01
N ALA A 47 -16.87 -11.27 -6.93
CA ALA A 47 -15.89 -11.14 -5.85
C ALA A 47 -15.23 -9.76 -5.84
N ASN A 48 -14.82 -9.25 -7.00
CA ASN A 48 -14.24 -7.91 -7.12
C ASN A 48 -15.26 -6.80 -6.81
N ALA A 49 -16.53 -6.96 -7.21
CA ALA A 49 -17.58 -5.99 -6.93
C ALA A 49 -17.91 -5.86 -5.43
N ASN A 50 -17.77 -6.96 -4.67
CA ASN A 50 -17.97 -6.98 -3.21
C ASN A 50 -16.65 -6.84 -2.43
N ASN A 51 -15.55 -6.51 -3.10
CA ASN A 51 -14.25 -6.34 -2.45
C ASN A 51 -14.16 -4.95 -1.82
N ASP A 52 -14.36 -4.89 -0.51
CA ASP A 52 -14.23 -3.67 0.30
C ASP A 52 -12.79 -3.40 0.78
N PHE A 53 -11.84 -4.29 0.47
CA PHE A 53 -10.44 -4.05 0.76
C PHE A 53 -9.88 -3.00 -0.21
N ARG A 54 -9.41 -1.89 0.36
CA ARG A 54 -8.71 -0.81 -0.34
C ARG A 54 -7.29 -0.74 0.19
N ASP A 55 -6.34 -0.34 -0.66
CA ASP A 55 -4.99 -0.06 -0.19
C ASP A 55 -5.06 1.11 0.82
N PRO A 56 -4.66 0.91 2.08
CA PRO A 56 -4.67 1.98 3.09
C PRO A 56 -3.78 3.17 2.68
N ARG A 57 -2.81 2.98 1.79
CA ARG A 57 -1.97 4.06 1.22
C ARG A 57 -2.67 4.82 0.10
N ALA A 58 -3.63 4.20 -0.59
CA ALA A 58 -4.41 4.86 -1.65
C ALA A 58 -5.45 5.85 -1.08
N ALA A 59 -5.84 5.68 0.19
CA ALA A 59 -6.76 6.59 0.89
C ALA A 59 -6.08 7.84 1.48
N SER A 60 -4.78 8.05 1.27
CA SER A 60 -4.12 9.32 1.57
C SER A 60 -4.56 10.38 0.54
N SER A 61 -5.82 10.79 0.62
CA SER A 61 -6.25 12.09 0.13
C SER A 61 -5.53 13.10 1.00
N ASN A 62 -4.37 13.55 0.54
CA ASN A 62 -3.61 14.56 1.23
C ASN A 62 -4.52 15.76 1.43
N SER A 63 -4.84 16.09 2.69
CA SER A 63 -5.64 17.26 2.96
C SER A 63 -4.93 18.49 2.38
N GLN A 64 -5.68 19.54 2.03
CA GLN A 64 -5.07 20.79 1.56
C GLN A 64 -4.04 21.33 2.56
N ALA A 65 -4.24 21.06 3.86
CA ALA A 65 -3.28 21.36 4.92
C ALA A 65 -1.99 20.54 4.80
N ASP A 66 -2.06 19.23 4.50
CA ASP A 66 -0.89 18.38 4.31
C ASP A 66 -0.08 18.80 3.07
N ILE A 67 -0.76 19.18 1.99
CA ILE A 67 -0.12 19.72 0.78
C ILE A 67 0.62 21.02 1.09
N PHE A 68 -0.03 21.94 1.82
CA PHE A 68 0.58 23.18 2.26
C PHE A 68 1.79 22.95 3.17
N ALA A 69 1.67 22.06 4.16
CA ALA A 69 2.76 21.73 5.08
C ALA A 69 3.98 21.18 4.35
N ARG A 70 3.80 20.26 3.39
CA ARG A 70 4.89 19.75 2.55
C ARG A 70 5.51 20.83 1.67
N GLN A 71 4.69 21.72 1.10
CA GLN A 71 5.20 22.83 0.29
C GLN A 71 6.03 23.81 1.13
N LEU A 72 5.58 24.13 2.33
CA LEU A 72 6.30 24.97 3.27
C LEU A 72 7.61 24.31 3.69
N GLN A 73 7.58 23.05 4.08
CA GLN A 73 8.76 22.28 4.45
C GLN A 73 9.81 22.28 3.32
N SER A 74 9.38 22.04 2.09
CA SER A 74 10.26 22.03 0.92
C SER A 74 10.94 23.39 0.71
N ARG A 75 10.18 24.48 0.83
CA ARG A 75 10.73 25.85 0.70
C ARG A 75 11.72 26.18 1.82
N LEU A 76 11.41 25.79 3.06
CA LEU A 76 12.31 25.98 4.20
C LEU A 76 13.61 25.20 4.02
N LEU A 77 13.52 23.95 3.57
CA LEU A 77 14.68 23.13 3.28
C LEU A 77 15.54 23.72 2.15
N SER A 78 14.93 24.21 1.07
CA SER A 78 15.65 24.90 0.00
C SER A 78 16.36 26.16 0.51
N ALA A 79 15.68 27.01 1.28
CA ALA A 79 16.26 28.24 1.80
C ALA A 79 17.44 27.96 2.74
N LEU A 80 17.31 26.96 3.62
CA LEU A 80 18.39 26.53 4.49
C LEU A 80 19.56 25.94 3.69
N SER A 81 19.28 25.09 2.71
CA SER A 81 20.32 24.55 1.84
C SER A 81 21.11 25.65 1.14
N SER A 82 20.44 26.70 0.65
CA SER A 82 21.12 27.86 0.05
C SER A 82 21.99 28.60 1.06
N GLN A 83 21.49 28.84 2.28
CA GLN A 83 22.28 29.50 3.33
C GLN A 83 23.53 28.68 3.72
N ILE A 84 23.42 27.35 3.79
CA ILE A 84 24.56 26.47 4.08
C ILE A 84 25.59 26.54 2.95
N VAL A 85 25.12 26.47 1.70
CA VAL A 85 26.00 26.57 0.53
C VAL A 85 26.70 27.93 0.50
N ASP A 86 25.99 29.02 0.73
CA ASP A 86 26.57 30.37 0.76
C ASP A 86 27.56 30.54 1.92
N ALA A 87 27.29 29.97 3.09
CA ALA A 87 28.20 30.01 4.24
C ALA A 87 29.50 29.24 3.97
N ILE A 88 29.45 28.18 3.16
CA ILE A 88 30.60 27.32 2.84
C ILE A 88 31.37 27.85 1.62
N PHE A 89 30.68 28.31 0.58
CA PHE A 89 31.23 28.57 -0.75
C PHE A 89 31.00 30.00 -1.27
N GLY A 90 30.26 30.84 -0.54
CA GLY A 90 29.98 32.22 -0.94
C GLY A 90 31.19 33.14 -0.81
N ASP A 91 30.95 34.44 -0.98
CA ASP A 91 32.00 35.47 -1.06
C ASP A 91 32.81 35.66 0.24
N ASN A 92 32.24 35.28 1.39
CA ASN A 92 32.93 35.29 2.69
C ASN A 92 32.75 33.95 3.42
N PRO A 93 33.43 32.91 2.95
CA PRO A 93 33.21 31.56 3.44
C PRO A 93 33.71 31.41 4.87
N GLN A 94 32.93 30.72 5.69
CA GLN A 94 33.31 30.39 7.05
C GLN A 94 34.16 29.12 7.08
N GLU A 95 35.14 29.06 7.98
CA GLU A 95 35.99 27.87 8.15
C GLU A 95 35.25 26.74 8.87
N SER A 96 34.28 27.06 9.72
CA SER A 96 33.43 26.07 10.37
C SER A 96 32.10 26.67 10.81
N GLY A 97 31.12 25.82 11.10
CA GLY A 97 29.84 26.23 11.64
C GLY A 97 28.96 25.06 12.04
N THR A 98 27.95 25.34 12.85
CA THR A 98 26.96 24.37 13.32
C THR A 98 25.56 24.92 13.09
N ILE A 99 24.71 24.10 12.46
CA ILE A 99 23.32 24.42 12.16
C ILE A 99 22.45 23.27 12.65
N SER A 100 21.39 23.56 13.40
CA SER A 100 20.40 22.55 13.82
C SER A 100 19.10 22.77 13.05
N PHE A 101 18.56 21.70 12.46
CA PHE A 101 17.30 21.72 11.74
C PHE A 101 16.57 20.39 11.80
N GLY A 102 15.29 20.41 12.18
CA GLY A 102 14.40 19.25 12.08
C GLY A 102 14.85 18.04 12.92
N GLY A 103 15.48 18.26 14.07
CA GLY A 103 16.04 17.20 14.92
C GLY A 103 17.34 16.59 14.38
N GLN A 104 18.02 17.30 13.49
CA GLN A 104 19.34 16.96 13.01
C GLN A 104 20.29 18.13 13.26
N THR A 105 21.53 17.83 13.64
CA THR A 105 22.62 18.78 13.79
C THR A 105 23.61 18.60 12.65
N ILE A 106 23.87 19.67 11.91
CA ILE A 106 24.79 19.73 10.78
C ILE A 106 26.01 20.55 11.20
N GLU A 107 27.17 19.93 11.21
CA GLU A 107 28.45 20.59 11.43
C GLU A 107 29.25 20.57 10.13
N PHE A 108 29.90 21.66 9.79
CA PHE A 108 30.82 21.69 8.65
C PHE A 108 32.16 22.27 9.05
N PHE A 109 33.20 21.73 8.42
CA PHE A 109 34.58 22.18 8.55
C PHE A 109 35.19 22.28 7.17
N ARG A 110 35.70 23.46 6.85
CA ARG A 110 36.37 23.77 5.59
C ARG A 110 37.87 23.86 5.83
N THR A 111 38.61 23.11 5.03
CA THR A 111 40.07 23.21 4.93
C THR A 111 40.43 23.89 3.61
N LEU A 112 41.72 23.98 3.30
CA LEU A 112 42.19 24.48 2.01
C LEU A 112 41.88 23.50 0.87
N GLU A 113 41.78 22.20 1.16
CA GLU A 113 41.70 21.13 0.15
C GLU A 113 40.29 20.54 0.02
N GLU A 114 39.53 20.50 1.12
CA GLU A 114 38.20 19.88 1.18
C GLU A 114 37.27 20.54 2.20
N VAL A 115 35.98 20.31 2.02
CA VAL A 115 34.91 20.60 2.99
C VAL A 115 34.36 19.27 3.51
N THR A 116 34.36 19.09 4.83
CA THR A 116 33.68 17.97 5.50
C THR A 116 32.38 18.47 6.12
N LEU A 117 31.27 17.78 5.83
CA LEU A 117 29.97 17.95 6.48
C LEU A 117 29.65 16.71 7.32
N ILE A 118 29.17 16.93 8.54
CA ILE A 118 28.74 15.90 9.48
C ILE A 118 27.28 16.19 9.83
N ILE A 119 26.38 15.28 9.45
CA ILE A 119 24.95 15.36 9.76
C ILE A 119 24.66 14.31 10.83
N ARG A 120 24.25 14.74 12.01
CA ARG A 120 23.88 13.88 13.14
C ARG A 120 22.38 13.96 13.39
N ASN A 121 21.73 12.81 13.52
CA ASN A 121 20.35 12.74 13.99
C ASN A 121 20.32 12.83 15.52
N ASP A 122 19.61 13.80 16.07
CA ASP A 122 19.59 14.06 17.51
C ASP A 122 18.78 13.02 18.30
N THR A 123 17.94 12.22 17.62
CA THR A 123 17.10 11.18 18.23
C THR A 123 17.73 9.80 18.12
N THR A 124 18.27 9.43 16.95
CA THR A 124 18.85 8.10 16.70
C THR A 124 20.35 8.06 16.97
N GLY A 125 21.04 9.21 16.96
CA GLY A 125 22.49 9.30 17.05
C GLY A 125 23.22 8.88 15.77
N GLU A 126 22.49 8.60 14.68
CA GLU A 126 23.09 8.24 13.40
C GLU A 126 23.86 9.43 12.81
N GLU A 127 25.07 9.17 12.31
CA GLU A 127 25.94 10.18 11.69
C GLU A 127 26.18 9.86 10.22
N THR A 128 25.97 10.87 9.36
CA THR A 128 26.31 10.85 7.94
C THR A 128 27.43 11.84 7.69
N ARG A 129 28.56 11.36 7.16
CA ARG A 129 29.70 12.19 6.78
C ARG A 129 29.77 12.35 5.27
N ILE A 130 29.85 13.59 4.80
CA ILE A 130 30.00 13.95 3.38
C ILE A 130 31.29 14.75 3.25
N VAL A 131 32.15 14.39 2.30
CA VAL A 131 33.41 15.09 2.03
C VAL A 131 33.39 15.57 0.58
N VAL A 132 33.64 16.87 0.38
CA VAL A 132 33.64 17.53 -0.92
C VAL A 132 35.02 18.15 -1.16
N PRO A 133 35.80 17.69 -2.14
CA PRO A 133 37.09 18.29 -2.47
C PRO A 133 36.89 19.67 -3.13
N LEU A 134 37.72 20.64 -2.76
CA LEU A 134 37.73 22.00 -3.32
C LEU A 134 38.61 22.13 -4.56
N PHE A 135 39.61 21.26 -4.70
CA PHE A 135 40.47 21.18 -5.86
C PHE A 135 40.29 19.82 -6.54
N ILE A 136 40.06 19.85 -7.85
CA ILE A 136 40.11 18.67 -8.70
C ILE A 136 41.40 18.79 -9.50
N GLU A 137 42.39 17.94 -9.23
CA GLU A 137 43.58 17.85 -10.07
C GLU A 137 43.15 17.21 -11.40
N VAL A 138 42.96 18.03 -12.44
CA VAL A 138 42.72 17.57 -13.79
C VAL A 138 44.06 17.19 -14.41
N ASN A 139 44.29 15.88 -14.57
CA ASN A 139 45.40 15.32 -15.34
C ASN A 139 45.05 15.25 -16.84
#